data_AF-A0A6L9F0Z8-F1
#
_entry.id   AF-A0A6L9F0Z8-F1
#
_cell.length_a   1.000
_cell.length_b   1.000
_cell.length_c   1.000
_cell.angle_alpha   90.00
_cell.angle_beta   90.00
_cell.angle_gamma   90.00
#
_symmetry.space_group_name_H-M   'P 1'
#
loop_
_entity.id
_entity.type
_entity.pdbx_description
1 polymer ?
#
loop_
_entity_poly.entity_id
_entity_poly.type
_entity_poly.pdbx_seq_one_letter_code
_entity_poly.pdbx_strand_id
1 'polypeptide(L)'
;MKKRIQILLIAVITSLSSCGGSIESDAKKVAELQCEVKELAQKALSGDQSALSESQKLANKANTLTQQLQKKYTTIEDRQKFQQAIIKASQKCN
;
A
#
# COMPACT_ATOMS: atom_id res chain seq x y z
N MET A 1 53.23 -3.00 -4.49
CA MET A 1 52.98 -1.59 -4.84
C MET A 1 51.50 -1.30 -4.69
N LYS A 2 51.12 -0.65 -3.58
CA LYS A 2 49.74 -0.27 -3.25
C LYS A 2 49.30 0.88 -4.16
N LYS A 3 48.32 0.67 -5.04
CA LYS A 3 47.69 1.74 -5.82
C LYS A 3 46.22 1.87 -5.43
N ARG A 4 45.82 3.12 -5.33
CA ARG A 4 44.85 3.66 -4.38
C ARG A 4 43.42 3.46 -4.88
N ILE A 5 42.57 3.15 -3.91
CA ILE A 5 41.11 3.17 -3.96
C ILE A 5 40.63 4.53 -4.50
N GLN A 6 39.83 4.54 -5.56
CA GLN A 6 38.91 5.65 -5.88
C GLN A 6 37.50 5.10 -5.97
N ILE A 7 36.86 5.07 -4.81
CA ILE A 7 35.42 4.89 -4.63
C ILE A 7 34.74 6.15 -5.21
N LEU A 8 34.03 5.99 -6.32
CA LEU A 8 33.13 7.02 -6.87
C LEU A 8 31.70 6.69 -6.40
N LEU A 9 31.42 7.03 -5.16
CA LEU A 9 30.12 6.91 -4.49
C LEU A 9 29.32 8.19 -4.78
N ILE A 10 28.65 8.25 -5.93
CA ILE A 10 27.65 9.29 -6.20
C ILE A 10 26.32 8.73 -5.73
N ALA A 11 26.09 8.80 -4.42
CA ALA A 11 24.79 8.57 -3.80
C ALA A 11 24.31 9.90 -3.23
N VAL A 12 23.65 10.70 -4.06
CA VAL A 12 22.80 11.80 -3.59
C VAL A 12 21.49 11.70 -4.36
N ILE A 13 20.67 10.73 -3.97
CA ILE A 13 19.24 10.82 -4.17
C ILE A 13 18.74 11.48 -2.88
N THR A 14 18.59 12.79 -2.92
CA THR A 14 17.90 13.53 -1.87
C THR A 14 16.50 12.95 -1.75
N SER A 15 16.33 12.10 -0.75
CA SER A 15 15.05 11.66 -0.25
C SER A 15 14.22 12.90 0.04
N LEU A 16 13.30 13.21 -0.88
CA LEU A 16 12.11 13.98 -0.62
C LEU A 16 11.37 13.24 0.48
N SER A 17 11.72 13.51 1.74
CA SER A 17 10.91 13.15 2.90
C SER A 17 9.65 14.00 2.84
N SER A 18 8.75 13.60 1.94
CA SER A 18 7.36 14.02 1.92
C SER A 18 6.79 13.71 3.30
N CYS A 19 6.24 14.72 3.97
CA CYS A 19 5.48 14.61 5.20
C CYS A 19 4.14 13.87 4.99
N GLY A 20 4.16 12.70 4.34
CA GLY A 20 3.03 11.81 4.13
C GLY A 20 3.48 10.40 4.46
N GLY A 21 2.77 9.72 5.37
CA GLY A 21 3.20 8.50 6.11
C GLY A 21 3.97 7.40 5.35
N SER A 22 4.61 6.48 6.09
CA SER A 22 5.44 5.42 5.49
C SER A 22 4.68 4.56 4.46
N ILE A 23 5.41 4.03 3.45
CA ILE A 23 4.96 2.98 2.53
C ILE A 23 4.26 1.83 3.28
N GLU A 24 4.78 1.47 4.45
CA GLU A 24 4.22 0.39 5.28
C GLU A 24 2.84 0.75 5.85
N SER A 25 2.63 2.01 6.24
CA SER A 25 1.35 2.47 6.77
C SER A 25 0.29 2.49 5.67
N ASP A 26 0.64 2.97 4.49
CA ASP A 26 -0.28 2.98 3.36
C ASP A 26 -0.58 1.57 2.85
N ALA A 27 0.42 0.68 2.86
CA ALA A 27 0.22 -0.73 2.54
C ALA A 27 -0.71 -1.41 3.55
N LYS A 28 -0.62 -1.06 4.84
CA LYS A 28 -1.54 -1.53 5.87
C LYS A 28 -2.98 -1.14 5.58
N LYS A 29 -3.23 0.11 5.15
CA LYS A 29 -4.58 0.56 4.77
C LYS A 29 -5.15 -0.23 3.59
N VAL A 30 -4.32 -0.53 2.59
CA VAL A 30 -4.75 -1.38 1.45
C VAL A 30 -5.04 -2.81 1.92
N ALA A 31 -4.19 -3.38 2.76
CA ALA A 31 -4.41 -4.70 3.33
C ALA A 31 -5.70 -4.76 4.17
N GLU A 32 -5.97 -3.74 4.99
CA GLU A 32 -7.21 -3.63 5.77
C GLU A 32 -8.45 -3.62 4.86
N LEU A 33 -8.42 -2.88 3.75
CA LEU A 33 -9.51 -2.92 2.75
C LEU A 33 -9.68 -4.33 2.16
N GLN A 34 -8.60 -5.05 1.89
CA GLN A 34 -8.68 -6.44 1.42
C GLN A 34 -9.28 -7.37 2.48
N CYS A 35 -8.99 -7.15 3.77
CA CYS A 35 -9.65 -7.89 4.85
C CYS A 35 -11.15 -7.55 4.90
N GLU A 36 -11.52 -6.26 4.86
CA GLU A 36 -12.92 -5.81 4.86
C GLU A 36 -13.70 -6.44 3.69
N VAL A 37 -13.09 -6.64 2.51
CA VAL A 37 -13.72 -7.36 1.38
C VAL A 37 -14.03 -8.81 1.74
N LYS A 38 -13.12 -9.52 2.42
CA LYS A 38 -13.34 -10.93 2.82
C LYS A 38 -14.47 -11.04 3.85
N GLU A 39 -14.47 -10.17 4.86
CA GLU A 39 -15.53 -10.12 5.87
C GLU A 39 -16.88 -9.84 5.23
N LEU A 40 -16.92 -8.90 4.29
CA LEU A 40 -18.12 -8.54 3.56
C LEU A 40 -18.64 -9.68 2.69
N ALA A 41 -17.74 -10.44 2.07
CA ALA A 41 -18.12 -11.65 1.34
C ALA A 41 -18.77 -12.68 2.27
N GLN A 42 -18.25 -12.85 3.50
CA GLN A 42 -18.87 -13.74 4.48
C GLN A 42 -20.25 -13.25 4.92
N LYS A 43 -20.41 -11.94 5.19
CA LYS A 43 -21.71 -11.32 5.48
C LYS A 43 -22.73 -11.56 4.36
N ALA A 44 -22.31 -11.37 3.11
CA ALA A 44 -23.16 -11.62 1.95
C ALA A 44 -23.59 -13.10 1.88
N LEU A 45 -22.67 -14.03 2.13
CA LEU A 45 -22.96 -15.47 2.16
C LEU A 45 -23.87 -15.87 3.31
N SER A 46 -23.82 -15.17 4.44
CA SER A 46 -24.74 -15.39 5.57
C SER A 46 -26.11 -14.73 5.39
N GLY A 47 -26.37 -14.07 4.25
CA GLY A 47 -27.64 -13.38 3.98
C GLY A 47 -27.79 -12.05 4.70
N ASP A 48 -26.69 -11.44 5.18
CA ASP A 48 -26.73 -10.15 5.84
C ASP A 48 -27.04 -9.03 4.82
N GLN A 49 -28.17 -8.36 5.03
CA GLN A 49 -28.66 -7.29 4.15
C GLN A 49 -27.79 -6.02 4.21
N SER A 50 -26.97 -5.86 5.26
CA SER A 50 -26.03 -4.74 5.37
C SER A 50 -24.87 -4.83 4.37
N ALA A 51 -24.58 -6.04 3.85
CA ALA A 51 -23.45 -6.31 2.97
C ALA A 51 -23.45 -5.44 1.71
N LEU A 52 -24.63 -5.15 1.14
CA LEU A 52 -24.71 -4.26 -0.02
C LEU A 52 -24.30 -2.82 0.33
N SER A 53 -24.81 -2.28 1.43
CA SER A 53 -24.50 -0.90 1.85
C SER A 53 -23.04 -0.73 2.27
N GLU A 54 -22.47 -1.75 2.94
CA GLU A 54 -21.07 -1.78 3.34
C GLU A 54 -20.14 -1.94 2.12
N SER A 55 -20.55 -2.71 1.10
CA SER A 55 -19.80 -2.81 -0.17
C SER A 55 -19.58 -1.46 -0.82
N GLN A 56 -20.59 -0.61 -0.80
CA GLN A 56 -20.52 0.69 -1.46
C GLN A 56 -19.65 1.67 -0.67
N LYS A 57 -19.70 1.62 0.67
CA LYS A 57 -18.78 2.36 1.54
C LYS A 57 -17.34 1.92 1.31
N LEU A 58 -17.11 0.61 1.23
CA LEU A 58 -15.79 0.04 1.01
C LEU A 58 -15.23 0.44 -0.37
N ALA A 59 -16.05 0.40 -1.42
CA ALA A 59 -15.68 0.87 -2.75
C ALA A 59 -15.27 2.36 -2.75
N ASN A 60 -16.01 3.21 -2.03
CA ASN A 60 -15.67 4.63 -1.91
C ASN A 60 -14.35 4.87 -1.16
N LYS A 61 -14.11 4.13 -0.06
CA LYS A 61 -12.82 4.17 0.65
C LYS A 61 -11.68 3.73 -0.27
N ALA A 62 -11.87 2.63 -1.01
CA ALA A 62 -10.86 2.09 -1.93
C ALA A 62 -10.54 3.05 -3.07
N ASN A 63 -11.56 3.69 -3.67
CA ASN A 63 -11.36 4.71 -4.71
C ASN A 63 -10.58 5.91 -4.18
N THR A 64 -10.96 6.43 -3.00
CA THR A 64 -10.28 7.57 -2.38
C THR A 64 -8.83 7.25 -2.09
N LEU A 65 -8.56 6.09 -1.48
CA LEU A 65 -7.21 5.65 -1.18
C LEU A 65 -6.40 5.45 -2.47
N THR A 66 -6.98 4.81 -3.49
CA THR A 66 -6.31 4.60 -4.79
C THR A 66 -5.86 5.92 -5.42
N GLN A 67 -6.71 6.94 -5.41
CA GLN A 67 -6.34 8.27 -5.93
C GLN A 67 -5.21 8.93 -5.14
N GLN A 68 -5.18 8.76 -3.82
CA GLN A 68 -4.08 9.27 -2.98
C GLN A 68 -2.76 8.55 -3.28
N LEU A 69 -2.80 7.22 -3.38
CA LEU A 69 -1.61 6.39 -3.59
C LEU A 69 -1.04 6.53 -5.01
N GLN A 70 -1.89 6.68 -6.03
CA GLN A 70 -1.45 6.92 -7.42
C GLN A 70 -0.64 8.22 -7.54
N LYS A 71 -1.03 9.26 -6.79
CA LYS A 71 -0.27 10.52 -6.74
C LYS A 71 1.04 10.40 -5.95
N LYS A 72 1.11 9.46 -5.02
CA LYS A 72 2.25 9.27 -4.12
C LYS A 72 3.34 8.38 -4.71
N TYR A 73 2.98 7.32 -5.44
CA TYR A 73 3.92 6.33 -5.97
C TYR A 73 4.01 6.39 -7.51
N THR A 74 4.69 7.42 -7.99
CA THR A 74 4.76 7.75 -9.42
C THR A 74 5.89 7.03 -10.16
N THR A 75 6.92 6.57 -9.44
CA THR A 75 8.05 5.84 -10.04
C THR A 75 7.81 4.32 -10.06
N ILE A 76 8.54 3.61 -10.92
CA ILE A 76 8.49 2.13 -10.97
C ILE A 76 9.00 1.55 -9.64
N GLU A 77 10.09 2.09 -9.10
CA GLU A 77 10.69 1.62 -7.86
C GLU A 77 9.73 1.79 -6.67
N ASP A 78 9.06 2.94 -6.56
CA ASP A 78 8.07 3.18 -5.50
C ASP A 78 6.90 2.20 -5.59
N ARG A 79 6.40 1.95 -6.81
CA ARG A 79 5.33 0.96 -7.03
C ARG A 79 5.76 -0.45 -6.64
N GLN A 80 6.99 -0.85 -6.94
CA GLN A 80 7.53 -2.16 -6.55
C GLN A 80 7.64 -2.28 -5.03
N LYS A 81 8.21 -1.27 -4.36
CA LYS A 81 8.31 -1.24 -2.89
C LYS A 81 6.93 -1.27 -2.23
N PHE A 82 6.00 -0.48 -2.76
CA PHE A 82 4.63 -0.43 -2.26
C PHE A 82 3.90 -1.78 -2.44
N GLN A 83 4.05 -2.42 -3.60
CA GLN A 83 3.47 -3.74 -3.85
C GLN A 83 4.03 -4.81 -2.90
N GLN A 84 5.34 -4.83 -2.65
CA GLN A 84 5.94 -5.73 -1.66
C GLN A 84 5.41 -5.46 -0.25
N ALA A 85 5.25 -4.19 0.12
CA ALA A 85 4.68 -3.82 1.41
C ALA A 85 3.21 -4.28 1.55
N ILE A 86 2.39 -4.16 0.49
CA ILE A 86 1.02 -4.68 0.48
C ILE A 86 1.02 -6.20 0.69
N ILE A 87 1.85 -6.95 -0.03
CA ILE A 87 1.93 -8.42 0.11
C ILE A 87 2.24 -8.78 1.57
N LYS A 88 3.25 -8.14 2.17
CA LYS A 88 3.62 -8.37 3.57
C LYS A 88 2.51 -7.99 4.54
N ALA A 89 1.80 -6.89 4.31
CA ALA A 89 0.72 -6.44 5.18
C ALA A 89 -0.52 -7.35 5.09
N SER A 90 -0.82 -7.87 3.89
CA SER A 90 -2.02 -8.67 3.61
C SER A 90 -1.94 -10.10 4.18
N GLN A 91 -0.73 -10.58 4.51
CA GLN A 91 -0.53 -11.82 5.26
C GLN A 91 -1.20 -11.82 6.64
N LYS A 92 -1.58 -10.64 7.16
CA LYS A 92 -2.24 -10.48 8.46
C LYS A 92 -3.77 -10.53 8.38
N CYS A 93 -4.36 -10.61 7.18
CA CYS A 93 -5.80 -10.85 7.04
C CYS A 93 -6.11 -12.33 7.31
N ASN A 94 -6.46 -12.64 8.55
CA ASN A 94 -7.06 -13.91 8.95
C ASN A 94 -8.58 -13.76 9.00
#